data_AF-A0A2M8PNE8-F1
#
_entry.id   AF-A0A2M8PNE8-F1
#
_cell.length_a   1.000
_cell.length_b   1.000
_cell.length_c   1.000
_cell.angle_alpha   90.00
_cell.angle_beta   90.00
_cell.angle_gamma   90.00
#
_symmetry.space_group_name_H-M   'P 1'
#
loop_
_entity.id
_entity.type
_entity.pdbx_description
1 polymer ?
#
loop_
_entity_poly.entity_id
_entity_poly.type
_entity_poly.pdbx_seq_one_letter_code
_entity_poly.pdbx_strand_id
1 'polypeptide(L)' 'MNPSERTWIVQEKFFQPQQLHYYETIFTIGNGYLGTRGTFEESFPNERAST' A
#
# COMPACT_ATOMS: atom_id res chain seq x y z
N MET A 1 -8.37 13.50 -15.34
CA MET A 1 -7.74 12.22 -15.72
C MET A 1 -8.37 11.70 -16.98
N ASN A 2 -7.53 11.37 -17.94
CA ASN A 2 -7.91 10.64 -19.14
C ASN A 2 -8.42 9.24 -18.73
N PRO A 3 -9.52 8.71 -19.30
CA PRO A 3 -9.99 7.36 -19.02
C PRO A 3 -8.92 6.27 -19.09
N SER A 4 -7.92 6.39 -19.98
CA SER A 4 -6.82 5.44 -20.10
C SER A 4 -5.85 5.44 -18.91
N GLU A 5 -5.78 6.53 -18.14
CA GLU A 5 -4.93 6.60 -16.95
C GLU A 5 -5.50 5.74 -15.81
N ARG A 6 -6.84 5.64 -15.72
CA ARG A 6 -7.50 4.90 -14.63
C ARG A 6 -7.31 3.39 -14.70
N THR A 7 -7.01 2.82 -15.86
CA THR A 7 -6.82 1.37 -15.99
C THR A 7 -5.51 0.87 -15.38
N TRP A 8 -4.58 1.77 -15.09
CA TRP A 8 -3.24 1.46 -14.59
C TRP A 8 -2.99 1.97 -13.17
N ILE A 9 -4.03 2.45 -12.48
CA ILE A 9 -3.92 3.02 -11.13
C ILE A 9 -4.69 2.14 -10.15
N VAL A 10 -4.00 1.68 -9.11
CA VAL A 10 -4.62 1.13 -7.90
C VAL A 10 -4.64 2.24 -6.86
N GLN A 11 -5.80 2.52 -6.26
CA GLN A 11 -5.96 3.58 -5.27
C GLN A 11 -6.85 3.15 -4.11
N GLU A 12 -6.45 3.48 -2.88
CA GLU A 12 -7.34 3.52 -1.72
C GLU A 12 -8.09 4.85 -1.76
N LYS A 13 -9.43 4.82 -1.76
CA LYS A 13 -10.24 6.05 -1.82
C LYS A 13 -10.33 6.77 -0.48
N PHE A 14 -10.36 6.00 0.61
CA PHE A 14 -10.51 6.49 1.97
C PHE A 14 -9.64 5.65 2.87
N PHE A 15 -8.81 6.31 3.67
CA PHE A 15 -8.00 5.65 4.67
C PHE A 15 -8.88 5.13 5.82
N GLN A 16 -8.88 3.82 6.03
CA GLN A 16 -9.55 3.18 7.17
C GLN A 16 -8.51 2.39 7.98
N PRO A 17 -8.14 2.80 9.22
CA PRO A 17 -7.10 2.14 9.99
C PRO A 17 -7.30 0.63 10.18
N GLN A 18 -8.56 0.17 10.21
CA GLN A 18 -8.89 -1.25 10.33
C GLN A 18 -8.48 -2.07 9.10
N GLN A 19 -8.24 -1.43 7.96
CA GLN A 19 -7.79 -2.04 6.70
C GLN A 19 -6.30 -1.79 6.41
N LEU A 20 -5.54 -1.22 7.35
CA LEU A 20 -4.13 -0.88 7.16
C LEU A 20 -3.32 -2.06 6.59
N HIS A 21 -3.34 -3.21 7.25
CA HIS A 21 -2.59 -4.39 6.81
C HIS A 21 -3.07 -5.00 5.47
N TYR A 22 -4.34 -4.79 5.12
CA TYR A 22 -4.90 -5.20 3.84
C TYR A 22 -4.29 -4.36 2.71
N TYR A 23 -4.28 -3.04 2.85
CA TYR A 23 -3.72 -2.14 1.84
C TYR A 23 -2.18 -2.19 1.77
N GLU A 24 -1.48 -2.37 2.88
CA GLU A 24 -0.02 -2.60 2.88
C GLU A 24 0.37 -3.80 1.99
N THR A 25 -0.48 -4.83 1.95
CA THR A 25 -0.28 -6.00 1.10
C THR A 25 -0.54 -5.68 -0.37
N ILE A 26 -1.63 -4.96 -0.67
CA ILE A 26 -1.99 -4.57 -2.05
C ILE A 26 -0.94 -3.63 -2.65
N PHE A 27 -0.41 -2.71 -1.85
CA PHE A 27 0.58 -1.72 -2.27
C PHE A 27 2.03 -2.21 -2.11
N THR A 28 2.24 -3.51 -1.88
CA THR A 28 3.58 -4.09 -1.87
C THR A 28 4.24 -3.92 -3.25
N ILE A 29 5.48 -3.44 -3.25
CA ILE A 29 6.31 -3.30 -4.46
C ILE A 29 7.49 -4.27 -4.40
N GLY A 30 8.01 -4.66 -5.56
CA GLY A 30 9.21 -5.49 -5.63
C GLY A 30 9.80 -5.57 -7.04
N ASN A 31 11.08 -5.94 -7.11
CA ASN A 31 11.84 -6.02 -8.37
C ASN A 31 12.38 -7.43 -8.67
N GLY A 32 11.90 -8.44 -7.93
CA GLY A 32 12.36 -9.82 -8.02
C GLY A 32 13.56 -10.16 -7.13
N TYR A 33 14.30 -9.17 -6.63
CA TYR A 33 15.37 -9.34 -5.64
C TYR A 33 14.94 -8.89 -4.24
N LEU A 34 14.29 -7.73 -4.15
CA LEU A 34 13.75 -7.15 -2.93
C LEU A 34 12.26 -6.83 -3.12
N GLY A 35 11.50 -6.97 -2.03
CA GLY A 35 10.15 -6.45 -1.93
C GLY A 35 9.94 -5.73 -0.60
N THR A 36 9.12 -4.69 -0.62
CA THR A 36 8.73 -3.92 0.56
C THR A 36 7.21 -3.83 0.64
N ARG A 37 6.64 -4.07 1.83
CA ARG A 37 5.22 -3.81 2.06
C ARG A 37 4.93 -2.34 1.84
N GLY A 38 3.71 -2.02 1.40
CA GLY A 38 3.25 -0.64 1.21
C GLY A 38 2.87 0.04 2.53
N THR A 39 3.75 -0.02 3.52
CA THR A 39 3.62 0.67 4.82
C THR A 39 3.94 2.16 4.67
N PHE A 40 3.44 2.98 5.58
CA PHE A 40 3.87 4.38 5.66
C PHE A 40 5.32 4.46 6.16
N GLU A 41 6.13 5.34 5.57
CA GLU A 41 7.55 5.52 5.92
C GLU A 41 7.71 6.13 7.33
N GLU A 42 6.73 6.93 7.75
CA GLU A 42 6.69 7.56 9.08
C GLU A 42 6.21 6.63 10.20
N SER A 43 5.82 5.39 9.87
CA SER A 43 5.09 4.46 10.73
C SER A 43 3.67 4.91 11.11
N PHE A 44 2.78 3.95 11.36
CA PHE A 44 1.42 4.17 11.85
C PHE A 44 1.23 3.67 13.30
N PRO A 45 0.47 4.39 14.15
CA PRO A 45 0.19 3.93 15.51
C PRO A 45 -0.42 2.53 15.57
N ASN A 46 0.17 1.66 16.39
CA ASN A 46 -0.19 0.25 16.55
C ASN A 46 0.05 -0.61 15.29
N GLU A 47 0.80 -0.13 14.31
CA GLU A 47 1.32 -1.02 13.28
C GLU A 47 2.25 -2.07 13.93
N ARG A 48 2.19 -3.29 13.40
CA ARG A 48 3.18 -4.31 13.70
C ARG A 48 4.01 -4.49 12.45
N ALA A 49 5.11 -3.76 12.36
CA ALA A 49 6.12 -4.01 11.34
C ALA A 49 6.59 -5.46 11.50
N SER A 50 6.17 -6.32 10.57
CA SER A 50 6.75 -7.66 10.46
C SER A 50 8.08 -7.48 9.76
N THR A 51 9.17 -7.73 10.50
CA THR A 51 10.53 -7.84 9.96
C THR A 51 10.68 -9.08 9.08
#